data_AF-A0A2K9PW47-F1
#
_entry.id   AF-A0A2K9PW47-F1
#
_cell.length_a   1.000
_cell.length_b   1.000
_cell.length_c   1.000
_cell.angle_alpha   90.00
_cell.angle_beta   90.00
_cell.angle_gamma   90.00
#
_symmetry.space_group_name_H-M   'P 1'
#
loop_
_entity.id
_entity.type
_entity.pdbx_description
1 polymer ?
#
loop_
_entity_poly.entity_id
_entity_poly.type
_entity_poly.pdbx_seq_one_letter_code
_entity_poly.pdbx_strand_id
1 'polypeptide(L)'
;MTIIDFLIGMTLMNAMLHLALGFWKGRMLTSFGYGNTQNIAYGILNIAISLGLFIYKYGINEILNNGIFGGALTVFLIFLIFGKFLYRVFNKKE
;
A
#
# COMPACT_ATOMS: atom_id res chain seq x y z
N MET A 1 10.69 -16.20 10.48
CA MET A 1 10.64 -14.84 9.91
C MET A 1 12.02 -14.53 9.33
N THR A 2 12.14 -14.37 8.03
CA THR A 2 13.40 -13.95 7.37
C THR A 2 13.40 -12.45 7.12
N ILE A 3 14.54 -11.88 6.75
CA ILE A 3 14.64 -10.47 6.34
C ILE A 3 13.67 -10.14 5.19
N ILE A 4 13.41 -11.10 4.29
CA ILE A 4 12.47 -10.95 3.18
C ILE A 4 11.03 -10.82 3.70
N ASP A 5 10.64 -11.58 4.74
CA ASP A 5 9.30 -11.46 5.34
C ASP A 5 9.08 -10.09 5.95
N PHE A 6 10.11 -9.60 6.64
CA PHE A 6 10.10 -8.26 7.19
C PHE A 6 9.94 -7.21 6.09
N LEU A 7 10.71 -7.31 5.00
CA LEU A 7 10.61 -6.37 3.88
C LEU A 7 9.26 -6.44 3.16
N ILE A 8 8.68 -7.62 2.99
CA ILE A 8 7.31 -7.77 2.44
C ILE A 8 6.32 -7.00 3.31
N GLY A 9 6.27 -7.29 4.62
CA GLY A 9 5.35 -6.62 5.53
C GLY A 9 5.60 -5.11 5.63
N MET A 10 6.87 -4.71 5.74
CA MET A 10 7.29 -3.31 5.81
C MET A 10 6.83 -2.53 4.58
N THR A 11 7.12 -3.04 3.38
CA THR A 11 6.75 -2.36 2.14
C THR A 11 5.25 -2.37 1.91
N LEU A 12 4.52 -3.44 2.26
CA LEU A 12 3.06 -3.46 2.20
C LEU A 12 2.42 -2.40 3.10
N MET A 13 2.87 -2.28 4.35
CA MET A 13 2.34 -1.28 5.29
C MET A 13 2.73 0.13 4.88
N ASN A 14 3.95 0.32 4.36
CA ASN A 14 4.39 1.61 3.83
C ASN A 14 3.56 2.04 2.62
N ALA A 15 3.21 1.10 1.73
CA ALA A 15 2.30 1.34 0.62
C ALA A 15 0.93 1.84 1.10
N MET A 16 0.38 1.22 2.14
CA MET A 16 -0.90 1.62 2.74
C MET A 16 -0.87 3.07 3.23
N LEU A 17 0.14 3.43 4.05
CA LEU A 17 0.27 4.77 4.61
C LEU A 17 0.43 5.84 3.52
N HIS A 18 1.34 5.63 2.56
CA HIS A 18 1.61 6.61 1.52
C HIS A 18 0.44 6.75 0.54
N LEU A 19 -0.25 5.66 0.17
CA LEU A 19 -1.45 5.77 -0.69
C LEU A 19 -2.61 6.44 0.04
N ALA A 20 -2.80 6.15 1.32
CA ALA A 20 -3.82 6.80 2.14
C ALA A 20 -3.63 8.31 2.17
N LEU A 21 -2.44 8.76 2.56
CA LEU A 21 -2.10 10.18 2.61
C LEU A 21 -2.15 10.81 1.21
N GLY A 22 -1.69 10.09 0.18
CA GLY A 22 -1.72 10.54 -1.20
C GLY A 22 -3.13 10.86 -1.71
N PHE A 23 -4.10 9.96 -1.46
CA PHE A 23 -5.51 10.19 -1.83
C PHE A 23 -6.15 11.32 -1.03
N TRP A 24 -5.78 11.46 0.25
CA TRP A 24 -6.31 12.49 1.13
C TRP A 24 -5.60 13.84 1.00
N LYS A 25 -4.73 13.99 -0.01
CA LYS A 25 -3.89 15.18 -0.24
C LYS A 25 -2.94 15.51 0.91
N GLY A 26 -2.74 14.57 1.83
CA GLY A 26 -1.68 14.61 2.83
C GLY A 26 -0.31 14.62 2.16
N ARG A 27 0.60 15.43 2.70
CA ARG A 27 1.97 15.56 2.22
C ARG A 27 2.90 14.90 3.23
N MET A 28 3.73 13.99 2.74
CA MET A 28 4.76 13.32 3.54
C MET A 28 6.03 13.25 2.70
N LEU A 29 7.18 13.22 3.37
CA LEU A 29 8.46 13.00 2.70
C LEU A 29 8.52 11.56 2.21
N THR A 30 8.88 11.39 0.94
CA THR A 30 9.13 10.07 0.32
C THR A 30 10.50 10.08 -0.34
N SER A 31 10.96 8.91 -0.81
CA SER A 31 12.17 8.84 -1.63
C SER A 31 12.05 9.59 -2.97
N PHE A 32 10.83 9.99 -3.37
CA PHE A 32 10.56 10.79 -4.56
C PHE A 32 10.32 12.28 -4.25
N GLY A 33 10.57 12.73 -3.01
CA GLY A 33 10.40 14.11 -2.58
C GLY A 33 9.16 14.33 -1.70
N TYR A 34 8.69 15.57 -1.61
CA TYR A 34 7.59 15.97 -0.73
C TYR A 34 6.33 16.33 -1.50
N GLY A 35 5.23 15.63 -1.23
CA GLY A 35 3.91 15.96 -1.78
C GLY A 35 2.96 14.78 -1.90
N ASN A 36 1.70 15.07 -2.20
CA ASN A 36 0.65 14.06 -2.30
C ASN A 36 0.82 13.15 -3.54
N THR A 37 1.31 13.69 -4.66
CA THR A 37 1.58 12.90 -5.87
C THR A 37 2.78 11.98 -5.65
N GLN A 38 3.81 12.47 -4.95
CA GLN A 38 4.98 11.69 -4.54
C GLN A 38 4.59 10.56 -3.58
N ASN A 39 3.65 10.81 -2.67
CA ASN A 39 3.04 9.79 -1.83
C ASN A 39 2.37 8.68 -2.63
N ILE A 40 1.55 9.02 -3.64
CA ILE A 40 0.91 8.01 -4.50
C ILE A 40 1.96 7.20 -5.26
N ALA A 41 2.92 7.86 -5.91
CA ALA A 41 3.97 7.18 -6.67
C ALA A 41 4.81 6.24 -5.78
N TYR A 42 5.20 6.71 -4.59
CA TYR A 42 5.97 5.92 -3.64
C TYR A 42 5.18 4.74 -3.08
N GLY A 43 3.89 4.92 -2.80
CA GLY A 43 3.05 3.82 -2.36
C GLY A 43 2.84 2.75 -3.45
N ILE A 44 2.73 3.14 -4.72
CA ILE A 44 2.69 2.20 -5.86
C ILE A 44 4.00 1.41 -5.97
N LEU A 45 5.16 2.06 -5.78
CA LEU A 45 6.44 1.36 -5.77
C LEU A 45 6.50 0.33 -4.63
N ASN A 46 6.08 0.72 -3.42
CA ASN A 46 6.12 -0.14 -2.25
C ASN A 46 5.22 -1.39 -2.41
N ILE A 47 4.02 -1.26 -2.97
CA ILE A 47 3.17 -2.43 -3.24
C ILE A 47 3.78 -3.35 -4.30
N ALA A 48 4.42 -2.79 -5.34
CA ALA A 48 5.10 -3.57 -6.36
C ALA A 48 6.29 -4.35 -5.76
N ILE A 49 7.07 -3.73 -4.88
CA ILE A 49 8.18 -4.38 -4.15
C ILE A 49 7.62 -5.49 -3.24
N SER A 50 6.58 -5.21 -2.46
CA SER A 50 5.97 -6.19 -1.57
C SER A 50 5.47 -7.42 -2.33
N LEU A 51 4.73 -7.22 -3.42
CA LEU A 51 4.22 -8.32 -4.24
C LEU A 51 5.35 -9.07 -4.94
N GLY A 52 6.34 -8.36 -5.49
CA GLY A 52 7.51 -8.95 -6.13
C GLY A 52 8.31 -9.83 -5.18
N LEU A 53 8.59 -9.35 -3.97
CA LEU A 53 9.28 -10.12 -2.93
C LEU A 53 8.45 -11.32 -2.44
N PHE A 54 7.14 -11.14 -2.30
CA PHE A 54 6.24 -12.24 -1.92
C PHE A 54 6.25 -13.34 -2.98
N ILE A 55 6.06 -12.99 -4.25
CA ILE A 55 6.07 -13.95 -5.37
C ILE A 55 7.44 -14.61 -5.49
N TYR A 56 8.53 -13.86 -5.32
CA TYR A 56 9.89 -14.41 -5.36
C TYR A 56 10.12 -15.46 -4.26
N LYS A 57 9.61 -15.23 -3.05
CA LYS A 57 9.86 -16.11 -1.90
C LYS A 57 8.87 -17.29 -1.81
N TYR A 58 7.59 -17.01 -1.99
CA TYR A 58 6.49 -17.94 -1.72
C TYR A 58 5.83 -18.48 -2.99
N GLY A 59 6.01 -17.81 -4.13
CA GLY A 59 5.32 -18.13 -5.37
C GLY A 59 3.91 -17.53 -5.43
N ILE A 60 3.32 -17.56 -6.63
CA ILE A 60 1.99 -16.98 -6.91
C ILE A 60 0.88 -17.76 -6.22
N ASN A 61 1.01 -19.09 -6.15
CA ASN A 61 0.00 -19.98 -5.57
C ASN A 61 -0.25 -19.70 -4.08
N GLU A 62 0.74 -19.12 -3.39
CA GLU A 62 0.68 -18.85 -1.96
C GLU A 62 0.02 -17.52 -1.60
N ILE A 63 -0.36 -16.68 -2.57
CA ILE A 63 -1.00 -15.39 -2.29
C ILE A 63 -2.31 -15.57 -1.50
N LEU A 64 -3.10 -16.59 -1.84
CA LEU A 64 -4.37 -16.89 -1.18
C LEU A 64 -4.22 -17.88 -0.01
N ASN A 65 -3.17 -18.70 -0.01
CA ASN A 65 -2.91 -19.66 1.07
C ASN A 65 -2.22 -19.01 2.28
N ASN A 66 -1.52 -17.89 2.08
CA ASN A 66 -0.91 -17.13 3.17
C ASN A 66 -1.93 -16.16 3.77
N GLY A 67 -2.66 -16.60 4.80
CA GLY A 67 -3.72 -15.81 5.42
C GLY A 67 -3.30 -14.45 5.96
N ILE A 68 -2.05 -14.29 6.42
CA ILE A 68 -1.54 -12.99 6.90
C ILE A 68 -1.35 -12.04 5.73
N PHE A 69 -0.64 -12.47 4.69
CA PHE A 69 -0.39 -11.63 3.52
C PHE A 69 -1.69 -11.33 2.76
N GLY A 70 -2.50 -12.36 2.53
CA GLY A 70 -3.82 -12.25 1.92
C GLY A 70 -4.72 -11.28 2.69
N GLY A 71 -4.82 -11.43 4.01
CA GLY A 71 -5.59 -10.51 4.86
C GLY A 71 -5.10 -9.07 4.80
N ALA A 72 -3.78 -8.85 4.89
CA ALA A 72 -3.19 -7.52 4.78
C ALA A 72 -3.43 -6.89 3.39
N LEU A 73 -3.32 -7.68 2.32
CA LEU A 73 -3.61 -7.26 0.96
C LEU A 73 -5.10 -6.94 0.78
N THR A 74 -6.01 -7.73 1.35
CA THR A 74 -7.45 -7.45 1.35
C THR A 74 -7.76 -6.13 2.03
N VAL A 75 -7.22 -5.88 3.23
CA VAL A 75 -7.40 -4.61 3.95
C VAL A 75 -6.85 -3.44 3.13
N PHE A 76 -5.67 -3.61 2.52
CA PHE A 76 -5.08 -2.62 1.63
C PHE A 76 -6.00 -2.27 0.44
N LEU A 77 -6.57 -3.28 -0.23
CA LEU A 77 -7.49 -3.09 -1.35
C LEU A 77 -8.78 -2.40 -0.92
N ILE A 78 -9.35 -2.79 0.21
CA ILE A 78 -10.51 -2.13 0.81
C ILE A 78 -10.17 -0.66 1.04
N PHE A 79 -9.03 -0.36 1.65
CA PHE A 79 -8.60 1.00 1.93
C PHE A 79 -8.37 1.81 0.65
N LEU A 80 -7.83 1.20 -0.41
CA LEU A 80 -7.58 1.87 -1.68
C LEU A 80 -8.91 2.28 -2.36
N ILE A 81 -9.90 1.39 -2.32
CA ILE A 81 -11.24 1.63 -2.89
C ILE A 81 -12.00 2.64 -2.03
N PHE A 82 -12.14 2.37 -0.72
CA PHE A 82 -12.91 3.20 0.19
C PHE A 82 -12.22 4.54 0.48
N GLY A 83 -10.90 4.59 0.60
CA GLY A 83 -10.17 5.82 0.89
C GLY A 83 -10.41 6.91 -0.16
N LYS A 84 -10.43 6.53 -1.44
CA LYS A 84 -10.77 7.44 -2.54
C LYS A 84 -12.26 7.81 -2.56
N PHE A 85 -13.14 6.86 -2.25
CA PHE A 85 -14.57 7.09 -2.16
C PHE A 85 -14.92 8.07 -1.02
N LEU A 86 -14.46 7.79 0.19
CA LEU A 86 -14.68 8.63 1.38
C LEU A 86 -14.10 10.02 1.20
N TYR A 87 -12.90 10.15 0.62
CA TYR A 87 -12.35 11.48 0.30
C TYR A 87 -13.29 12.27 -0.61
N ARG A 88 -13.91 11.65 -1.62
CA ARG A 88 -14.88 12.35 -2.48
C ARG A 88 -16.17 12.70 -1.76
N VAL A 89 -16.67 11.84 -0.87
CA VAL A 89 -17.89 12.09 -0.10
C VAL A 89 -17.69 13.24 0.87
N PHE A 90 -16.62 13.21 1.68
CA PHE A 90 -16.39 14.20 2.72
C PHE A 90 -15.78 15.51 2.23
N ASN A 91 -15.11 15.50 1.06
CA ASN A 91 -14.51 16.69 0.49
C ASN A 91 -15.35 17.29 -0.66
N LYS A 92 -16.60 16.83 -0.80
CA LYS A 92 -17.60 17.50 -1.63
C LYS A 92 -17.99 18.78 -0.91
N LYS A 93 -17.47 19.92 -1.39
CA LYS A 93 -17.99 21.23 -0.99
C LYS A 93 -19.45 21.31 -1.43
N GLU A 94 -20.32 21.75 -0.51
CA GLU A 94 -21.67 22.23 -0.85
C GLU A 94 -21.62 23.23 -2.02
#